data_AF-D0R308-F1
#
_entry.id   AF-D0R308-F1
#
_cell.length_a   1.000
_cell.length_b   1.000
_cell.length_c   1.000
_cell.angle_alpha   90.00
_cell.angle_beta   90.00
_cell.angle_gamma   90.00
#
_symmetry.space_group_name_H-M   'P 1'
#
loop_
_entity.id
_entity.type
_entity.pdbx_description
1 polymer ?
#
loop_
_entity_poly.entity_id
_entity_poly.type
_entity_poly.pdbx_seq_one_letter_code
_entity_poly.pdbx_strand_id
1 'polypeptide(L)'
;MPAHLMYTQIAGMTVVAYLVKLIPNVEGFVILLTQTITVLYMIYYILMFTAFLRLRYDQPKRHRSFKIPGGKFGAWLVAGLGLISSAFAIVLAIYPPAQVKSEVGSPIVYISVILALVAVVLIVCFSLYQLSKKHTDWVNPNNKFAPFIWEIEGLKKPGKALSNVPTTVMSKYQAQWVCQSSVLISQTNKYPTTLLKLMKTTRFQLMKVK
;
A
#
# COMPACT_ATOMS: atom_id res chain seq x y z
N MET A 1 9.10 -11.22 -10.97
CA MET A 1 8.42 -9.93 -11.20
C MET A 1 6.92 -10.17 -11.04
N PRO A 2 6.15 -9.28 -10.39
CA PRO A 2 4.71 -9.48 -10.16
C PRO A 2 3.90 -9.26 -11.46
N ALA A 3 4.10 -10.12 -12.46
CA ALA A 3 3.60 -9.95 -13.82
C ALA A 3 2.07 -9.95 -13.92
N HIS A 4 1.38 -10.75 -13.11
CA HIS A 4 -0.08 -10.85 -13.11
C HIS A 4 -0.79 -9.52 -12.78
N LEU A 5 -0.22 -8.71 -11.86
CA LEU A 5 -0.76 -7.39 -11.53
C LEU A 5 -0.59 -6.41 -12.70
N MET A 6 0.56 -6.46 -13.38
CA MET A 6 0.83 -5.61 -14.54
C MET A 6 -0.11 -5.92 -15.71
N TYR A 7 -0.34 -7.20 -16.02
CA TYR A 7 -1.29 -7.59 -17.08
C TYR A 7 -2.72 -7.12 -16.76
N THR A 8 -3.15 -7.24 -15.50
CA THR A 8 -4.48 -6.82 -15.07
C THR A 8 -4.67 -5.30 -15.20
N GLN A 9 -3.65 -4.52 -14.81
CA GLN A 9 -3.68 -3.06 -14.91
C GLN A 9 -3.65 -2.59 -16.38
N ILE A 10 -2.80 -3.20 -17.22
CA ILE A 10 -2.75 -2.89 -18.65
C ILE A 10 -4.10 -3.18 -19.31
N ALA A 11 -4.69 -4.36 -19.06
CA ALA A 11 -5.99 -4.72 -19.61
C ALA A 11 -7.08 -3.72 -19.18
N GLY A 12 -7.11 -3.34 -17.90
CA GLY A 12 -8.05 -2.34 -17.39
C GLY A 12 -7.89 -0.98 -18.09
N MET A 13 -6.65 -0.50 -18.26
CA MET A 13 -6.38 0.77 -18.94
C MET A 13 -6.76 0.74 -20.42
N THR A 14 -6.54 -0.38 -21.11
CA THR A 14 -6.94 -0.53 -22.52
C THR A 14 -8.46 -0.42 -22.68
N VAL A 15 -9.25 -1.08 -21.82
CA VAL A 15 -10.72 -0.98 -21.86
C VAL A 15 -11.18 0.46 -21.65
N VAL A 16 -10.64 1.16 -20.66
CA VAL A 16 -10.97 2.57 -20.41
C VAL A 16 -10.63 3.44 -21.63
N ALA A 17 -9.48 3.24 -22.27
CA ALA A 17 -9.08 4.01 -23.45
C ALA A 17 -10.05 3.84 -24.63
N TYR A 18 -10.53 2.63 -24.89
CA TYR A 18 -11.54 2.39 -25.93
C TYR A 18 -12.88 3.07 -25.61
N LEU A 19 -13.30 3.07 -24.33
CA LEU A 19 -14.51 3.75 -23.90
C LEU A 19 -14.41 5.27 -24.10
N VAL A 20 -13.27 5.88 -23.75
CA VAL A 20 -13.04 7.33 -23.93
C VAL A 20 -13.11 7.73 -25.40
N LYS A 21 -12.63 6.87 -26.30
CA LYS A 21 -12.67 7.15 -27.75
C LYS A 21 -14.09 7.23 -28.32
N LEU A 22 -15.08 6.63 -27.67
CA LEU A 22 -16.49 6.66 -28.09
C LEU A 22 -17.24 7.92 -27.62
N ILE A 23 -16.66 8.70 -26.71
CA ILE A 23 -17.30 9.88 -26.12
C ILE A 23 -16.99 11.11 -27.01
N PRO A 24 -18.00 11.90 -27.41
CA PRO A 24 -17.79 13.09 -28.25
C PRO A 24 -17.04 14.22 -27.52
N ASN A 25 -17.09 14.22 -26.18
CA ASN A 25 -16.44 15.20 -25.32
C ASN A 25 -15.36 14.57 -24.44
N VAL A 26 -14.11 14.68 -24.90
CA VAL A 26 -12.95 14.13 -24.18
C VAL A 26 -12.47 15.07 -23.08
N GLU A 27 -12.58 16.39 -23.28
CA GLU A 27 -12.07 17.39 -22.34
C GLU A 27 -12.83 17.35 -21.00
N GLY A 28 -14.16 17.45 -21.06
CA GLY A 28 -15.00 17.40 -19.86
C GLY A 28 -14.85 16.08 -19.09
N PHE A 29 -14.70 14.96 -19.81
CA PHE A 29 -14.47 13.65 -19.19
C PHE A 29 -13.12 13.56 -18.47
N VAL A 30 -12.03 14.00 -19.10
CA VAL A 30 -10.70 14.00 -18.47
C VAL A 30 -10.66 14.92 -17.24
N ILE A 31 -11.37 16.05 -17.28
CA ILE A 31 -11.51 16.93 -16.11
C ILE A 31 -12.26 16.21 -14.99
N LEU A 32 -13.40 15.57 -15.27
CA LEU A 32 -14.17 14.81 -14.27
C LEU A 32 -13.34 13.67 -13.66
N LEU A 33 -12.57 12.94 -14.48
CA LEU A 33 -11.66 11.90 -13.99
C LEU A 33 -10.55 12.48 -13.11
N THR A 34 -9.92 13.57 -13.54
CA THR A 34 -8.85 14.22 -12.78
C THR A 34 -9.35 14.74 -11.44
N GLN A 35 -10.56 15.29 -11.41
CA GLN A 35 -11.19 15.75 -10.16
C GLN A 35 -11.54 14.59 -9.24
N THR A 36 -12.08 13.50 -9.79
CA THR A 36 -12.32 12.26 -9.04
C THR A 36 -11.04 11.72 -8.40
N ILE A 37 -9.95 11.64 -9.17
CA ILE A 37 -8.63 11.21 -8.68
C ILE A 37 -8.14 12.15 -7.58
N THR A 38 -8.27 13.47 -7.77
CA THR A 38 -7.85 14.47 -6.79
C THR A 38 -8.57 14.28 -5.45
N VAL A 39 -9.90 14.13 -5.47
CA VAL A 39 -10.69 13.87 -4.24
C VAL A 39 -10.24 12.57 -3.57
N LEU A 40 -10.06 11.49 -4.34
CA LEU A 40 -9.60 10.21 -3.82
C LEU A 40 -8.21 10.32 -3.16
N TYR A 41 -7.29 11.07 -3.78
CA TYR A 41 -5.96 11.33 -3.24
C TYR A 41 -6.02 12.15 -1.94
N MET A 42 -6.93 13.14 -1.85
CA MET A 42 -7.09 13.91 -0.62
C MET A 42 -7.63 13.05 0.54
N ILE A 43 -8.55 12.12 0.26
CA ILE A 43 -9.01 11.13 1.26
C ILE A 43 -7.83 10.26 1.71
N TYR A 44 -7.00 9.78 0.78
CA TYR A 44 -5.78 9.05 1.09
C TYR A 44 -4.84 9.85 2.01
N TYR A 45 -4.61 11.13 1.71
CA TYR A 45 -3.76 11.98 2.56
C TYR A 45 -4.33 12.16 3.96
N ILE A 46 -5.65 12.33 4.12
CA ILE A 46 -6.30 12.41 5.43
C ILE A 46 -6.05 11.14 6.26
N LEU A 47 -6.22 9.97 5.63
CA LEU A 47 -5.95 8.68 6.25
C LEU A 47 -4.46 8.56 6.65
N MET A 48 -3.56 9.02 5.78
CA MET A 48 -2.12 9.00 6.03
C MET A 48 -1.74 9.89 7.23
N PHE A 49 -2.23 11.13 7.29
CA PHE A 49 -1.94 12.04 8.41
C PHE A 49 -2.54 11.53 9.73
N THR A 50 -3.73 10.94 9.67
CA THR A 50 -4.38 10.33 10.85
C THR A 50 -3.61 9.10 11.33
N ALA A 51 -3.15 8.24 10.41
CA ALA A 51 -2.30 7.09 10.73
C ALA A 51 -0.95 7.53 11.32
N PHE A 52 -0.38 8.62 10.81
CA PHE A 52 0.84 9.21 11.34
C PHE A 52 0.67 9.69 12.80
N LEU A 53 -0.41 10.41 13.11
CA LEU A 53 -0.76 10.79 14.49
C LEU A 53 -0.93 9.56 15.36
N ARG A 54 -1.76 8.62 14.92
CA ARG A 54 -2.04 7.38 15.63
C ARG A 54 -0.76 6.64 16.00
N LEU A 55 0.19 6.50 15.08
CA LEU A 55 1.48 5.86 15.34
C LEU A 55 2.34 6.60 16.38
N ARG A 56 2.19 7.93 16.50
CA ARG A 56 2.91 8.72 17.51
C ARG A 56 2.37 8.50 18.92
N TYR A 57 1.08 8.22 19.05
CA TYR A 57 0.44 7.87 20.33
C TYR A 57 0.56 6.39 20.66
N ASP A 58 0.43 5.49 19.68
CA ASP A 58 0.47 4.04 19.88
C ASP A 58 1.89 3.50 20.12
N GLN A 59 2.93 4.15 19.57
CA GLN A 59 4.33 3.74 19.73
C GLN A 59 5.28 4.94 19.97
N PRO A 60 5.19 5.62 21.13
CA PRO A 60 5.92 6.87 21.39
C PRO A 60 7.41 6.65 21.69
N LYS A 61 7.77 5.53 22.35
CA LYS A 61 9.15 5.27 22.82
C LYS A 61 10.08 4.71 21.73
N ARG A 62 9.54 4.38 20.55
CA ARG A 62 10.27 3.72 19.47
C ARG A 62 11.40 4.59 18.91
N HIS A 63 12.59 3.99 18.76
CA HIS A 63 13.68 4.59 18.00
C HIS A 63 13.29 4.70 16.52
N ARG A 64 13.25 5.93 15.99
CA ARG A 64 12.96 6.24 14.58
C ARG A 64 14.17 6.97 14.03
N SER A 65 14.72 6.50 12.91
CA SER A 65 15.87 7.13 12.24
C SER A 65 15.57 8.57 11.84
N PHE A 66 14.31 8.86 11.52
CA PHE A 66 13.82 10.21 11.28
C PHE A 66 12.77 10.61 12.33
N LYS A 67 12.93 11.81 12.91
CA LYS A 67 11.99 12.41 13.85
C LYS A 67 11.72 13.84 13.41
N ILE A 68 10.45 14.23 13.44
CA ILE A 68 10.06 15.61 13.18
C ILE A 68 10.60 16.49 14.32
N PRO A 69 11.29 17.60 14.00
CA PRO A 69 11.76 18.55 15.00
C PRO A 69 10.57 19.12 15.79
N GLY A 70 10.75 19.41 17.07
CA GLY A 70 9.65 19.88 17.94
C GLY A 70 8.77 18.76 18.56
N GLY A 71 9.18 17.49 18.48
CA GLY A 71 8.66 16.43 19.33
C GLY A 71 7.20 16.03 19.02
N LYS A 72 6.29 16.23 19.99
CA LYS A 72 4.84 15.96 19.82
C LYS A 72 4.12 17.17 19.21
N PHE A 73 4.51 18.38 19.61
CA PHE A 73 3.92 19.61 19.11
C PHE A 73 4.20 19.79 17.62
N GLY A 74 5.46 19.61 17.19
CA GLY A 74 5.81 19.67 15.77
C GLY A 74 5.11 18.61 14.92
N ALA A 75 4.88 17.41 15.47
CA ALA A 75 4.11 16.37 14.80
C ALA A 75 2.64 16.76 14.60
N TRP A 76 2.02 17.41 15.59
CA TRP A 76 0.63 17.86 15.50
C TRP A 76 0.48 19.07 14.57
N LEU A 77 1.45 19.99 14.56
CA LEU A 77 1.45 21.13 13.65
C LEU A 77 1.53 20.68 12.19
N VAL A 78 2.53 19.86 11.83
CA VAL A 78 2.71 19.39 10.45
C VAL A 78 1.50 18.60 9.96
N ALA A 79 0.99 17.69 10.79
CA ALA A 79 -0.14 16.87 10.41
C ALA A 79 -1.47 17.64 10.45
N GLY A 80 -1.64 18.58 11.37
CA GLY A 80 -2.79 19.48 11.41
C GLY A 80 -2.85 20.36 10.17
N LEU A 81 -1.71 20.94 9.77
CA LEU A 81 -1.61 21.70 8.53
C LEU A 81 -1.92 20.83 7.30
N GLY A 82 -1.41 19.60 7.28
CA GLY A 82 -1.73 18.61 6.24
C GLY A 82 -3.23 18.29 6.17
N LEU A 83 -3.86 18.03 7.31
CA LEU A 83 -5.30 17.74 7.39
C LEU A 83 -6.16 18.93 6.96
N ILE A 84 -5.82 20.15 7.40
CA ILE A 84 -6.52 21.37 6.99
C ILE A 84 -6.37 21.60 5.50
N SER A 85 -5.17 21.42 4.95
CA SER A 85 -4.90 21.56 3.52
C SER A 85 -5.68 20.53 2.69
N SER A 86 -5.70 19.26 3.11
CA SER A 86 -6.48 18.22 2.42
C SER A 86 -7.98 18.48 2.49
N ALA A 87 -8.50 18.94 3.63
CA ALA A 87 -9.91 19.32 3.77
C ALA A 87 -10.26 20.51 2.86
N PHE A 88 -9.40 21.53 2.83
CA PHE A 88 -9.56 22.69 1.95
C PHE A 88 -9.53 22.30 0.48
N ALA A 89 -8.63 21.40 0.07
CA ALA A 89 -8.58 20.89 -1.29
C ALA A 89 -9.85 20.12 -1.70
N ILE A 90 -10.48 19.38 -0.79
CA ILE A 90 -11.77 18.73 -1.05
C ILE A 90 -12.86 19.79 -1.29
N VAL A 91 -12.88 20.86 -0.50
CA VAL A 91 -13.83 21.97 -0.69
C VAL A 91 -13.61 22.64 -2.06
N LEU A 92 -12.36 22.84 -2.48
CA LEU A 92 -12.05 23.38 -3.81
C LEU A 92 -12.45 22.43 -4.94
N ALA A 93 -12.33 21.11 -4.75
CA ALA A 93 -12.70 20.11 -5.75
C ALA A 93 -14.21 20.08 -6.05
N ILE A 94 -15.04 20.55 -5.10
CA ILE A 94 -16.49 20.70 -5.26
C ILE A 94 -16.83 21.85 -6.23
N TYR A 95 -15.89 22.78 -6.49
CA TYR A 95 -16.11 23.90 -7.40
C TYR A 95 -15.78 23.52 -8.86
N PRO A 96 -16.78 23.44 -9.75
CA PRO A 96 -16.51 23.01 -11.13
C PRO A 96 -15.72 24.08 -11.90
N PRO A 97 -14.71 23.68 -12.71
CA PRO A 97 -14.02 24.60 -13.61
C PRO A 97 -14.95 25.12 -14.72
N ALA A 98 -14.62 26.26 -15.32
CA ALA A 98 -15.49 26.95 -16.27
C ALA A 98 -15.86 26.10 -17.50
N GLN A 99 -14.95 25.23 -17.93
CA GLN A 99 -15.13 24.32 -19.07
C GLN A 99 -16.29 23.34 -18.86
N VAL A 100 -16.35 22.71 -17.68
CA VAL A 100 -17.42 21.73 -17.37
C VAL A 100 -18.72 22.39 -16.92
N LYS A 101 -18.67 23.65 -16.43
CA LYS A 101 -19.88 24.40 -16.08
C LYS A 101 -20.81 24.60 -17.28
N SER A 102 -20.23 24.85 -18.45
CA SER A 102 -20.95 25.06 -19.70
C SER A 102 -21.62 23.78 -20.24
N GLU A 103 -21.09 22.61 -19.88
CA GLU A 103 -21.52 21.32 -20.43
C GLU A 103 -22.45 20.54 -19.51
N VAL A 104 -22.19 20.57 -18.20
CA VAL A 104 -22.95 19.78 -17.22
C VAL A 104 -24.22 20.51 -16.76
N GLY A 105 -24.29 21.83 -16.99
CA GLY A 105 -25.48 22.68 -16.78
C GLY A 105 -25.94 22.85 -15.32
N SER A 106 -25.61 21.91 -14.42
CA SER A 106 -26.00 21.91 -13.01
C SER A 106 -24.84 21.50 -12.08
N PRO A 107 -24.51 22.32 -11.07
CA PRO A 107 -23.50 21.99 -10.05
C PRO A 107 -23.81 20.71 -9.27
N ILE A 108 -25.09 20.38 -9.09
CA ILE A 108 -25.54 19.20 -8.33
C ILE A 108 -25.15 17.91 -9.07
N VAL A 109 -25.30 17.91 -10.40
CA VAL A 109 -24.95 16.76 -11.25
C VAL A 109 -23.44 16.53 -11.25
N TYR A 110 -22.64 17.60 -11.27
CA TYR A 110 -21.18 17.50 -11.17
C TYR A 110 -20.74 16.81 -9.86
N ILE A 111 -21.29 17.25 -8.72
CA ILE A 111 -20.95 16.68 -7.40
C ILE A 111 -21.41 15.23 -7.30
N SER A 112 -22.62 14.91 -7.78
CA SER A 112 -23.17 13.55 -7.69
C SER A 112 -22.37 12.56 -8.53
N VAL A 113 -21.92 12.95 -9.72
CA VAL A 113 -21.06 12.12 -10.58
C VAL A 113 -19.71 11.85 -9.91
N ILE A 114 -19.07 12.87 -9.32
CA ILE A 114 -17.80 12.68 -8.61
C ILE A 114 -17.97 11.73 -7.42
N LEU A 115 -18.98 11.94 -6.59
CA LEU A 115 -19.25 11.07 -5.45
C LEU A 115 -19.56 9.64 -5.88
N ALA A 116 -20.32 9.45 -6.96
CA ALA A 116 -20.60 8.13 -7.52
C ALA A 116 -19.33 7.44 -8.01
N LEU A 117 -18.46 8.15 -8.75
CA LEU A 117 -17.19 7.59 -9.23
C LEU A 117 -16.25 7.23 -8.07
N VAL A 118 -16.13 8.10 -7.07
CA VAL A 118 -15.34 7.80 -5.86
C VAL A 118 -15.90 6.56 -5.15
N ALA A 119 -17.21 6.46 -4.99
CA ALA A 119 -17.85 5.30 -4.36
C ALA A 119 -17.59 4.00 -5.14
N VAL A 120 -17.71 4.03 -6.48
CA VAL A 120 -17.39 2.88 -7.33
C VAL A 120 -15.95 2.43 -7.13
N VAL A 121 -14.99 3.37 -7.13
CA VAL A 121 -13.57 3.03 -6.91
C VAL A 121 -13.36 2.42 -5.52
N LEU A 122 -13.94 3.00 -4.48
CA LEU A 122 -13.84 2.45 -3.12
C LEU A 122 -14.47 1.06 -3.02
N ILE A 123 -15.62 0.81 -3.66
CA ILE A 123 -16.27 -0.51 -3.71
C ILE A 123 -15.36 -1.53 -4.41
N VAL A 124 -14.73 -1.17 -5.53
CA VAL A 124 -13.78 -2.05 -6.23
C VAL A 124 -12.59 -2.37 -5.32
N CYS A 125 -11.97 -1.38 -4.69
CA CYS A 125 -10.86 -1.58 -3.75
C CYS A 125 -11.25 -2.48 -2.57
N PHE A 126 -12.41 -2.23 -1.97
CA PHE A 126 -12.90 -3.03 -0.84
C PHE A 126 -13.23 -4.45 -1.27
N SER A 127 -13.84 -4.63 -2.44
CA SER A 127 -14.15 -5.95 -3.00
C SER A 127 -12.88 -6.75 -3.24
N LEU A 128 -11.86 -6.15 -3.86
CA LEU A 128 -10.54 -6.77 -4.03
C LEU A 128 -9.89 -7.14 -2.70
N TYR A 129 -9.97 -6.26 -1.69
CA TYR A 129 -9.46 -6.55 -0.36
C TYR A 129 -10.17 -7.75 0.30
N GLN A 130 -11.50 -7.83 0.16
CA GLN A 130 -12.28 -8.94 0.70
C GLN A 130 -12.02 -10.25 -0.04
N LEU A 131 -11.84 -10.21 -1.37
CA LEU A 131 -11.42 -11.37 -2.15
C LEU A 131 -10.00 -11.83 -1.76
N SER A 132 -9.08 -10.88 -1.54
CA SER A 132 -7.72 -11.17 -1.09
C SER A 132 -7.69 -11.89 0.25
N LYS A 133 -8.62 -11.58 1.19
CA LYS A 133 -8.73 -12.30 2.46
C LYS A 133 -9.18 -13.75 2.32
N LYS A 134 -9.91 -14.10 1.26
CA LYS A 134 -10.42 -15.47 1.05
C LYS A 134 -9.32 -16.42 0.61
N HIS A 135 -8.36 -15.94 -0.17
CA HIS A 135 -7.15 -16.68 -0.46
C HIS A 135 -6.30 -16.71 0.82
N THR A 136 -6.17 -17.86 1.47
CA THR A 136 -5.29 -18.02 2.65
C THR A 136 -3.91 -18.57 2.22
N ASP A 137 -3.86 -19.14 1.02
CA ASP A 137 -2.75 -19.90 0.44
C ASP A 137 -1.58 -19.01 -0.02
N TRP A 138 -1.73 -17.67 -0.01
CA TRP A 138 -0.64 -16.73 -0.33
C TRP A 138 0.35 -16.58 0.83
N VAL A 139 -0.03 -16.96 2.05
CA VAL A 139 0.87 -16.93 3.21
C VAL A 139 1.66 -18.24 3.21
N ASN A 140 2.91 -18.20 2.76
CA ASN A 140 3.80 -19.36 2.86
C ASN A 140 4.09 -19.66 4.34
N PRO A 141 3.65 -20.81 4.90
CA PRO A 141 3.84 -21.15 6.32
C PRO A 141 5.31 -21.30 6.71
N ASN A 142 6.17 -21.59 5.73
CA ASN A 142 7.61 -21.77 5.94
C ASN A 142 8.39 -20.45 5.83
N ASN A 143 7.71 -19.33 5.55
CA ASN A 143 8.37 -18.04 5.47
C ASN A 143 8.64 -17.50 6.88
N LYS A 144 9.90 -17.57 7.30
CA LYS A 144 10.33 -17.06 8.59
C LYS A 144 10.45 -15.54 8.51
N PHE A 145 9.36 -14.79 8.68
CA PHE A 145 9.49 -13.33 8.82
C PHE A 145 10.15 -12.97 10.15
N ALA A 146 10.79 -11.80 10.23
CA ALA A 146 11.18 -11.26 11.52
C ALA A 146 9.91 -11.13 12.40
N PRO A 147 9.93 -11.63 13.65
CA PRO A 147 8.74 -11.63 14.49
C PRO A 147 8.28 -10.20 14.78
N PHE A 148 6.97 -9.99 14.79
CA PHE A 148 6.43 -8.67 15.09
C PHE A 148 6.60 -8.35 16.57
N ILE A 149 6.68 -7.06 16.92
CA ILE A 149 6.91 -6.62 18.31
C ILE A 149 5.81 -7.15 19.25
N TRP A 150 4.55 -7.13 18.81
CA TRP A 150 3.45 -7.67 19.61
C TRP A 150 3.52 -9.19 19.77
N GLU A 151 4.18 -9.90 18.86
CA GLU A 151 4.44 -11.34 18.93
C GLU A 151 5.57 -11.64 19.93
N ILE A 152 6.61 -10.80 19.96
CA ILE A 152 7.69 -10.84 20.97
C ILE A 152 7.16 -10.49 22.37
N GLU A 153 6.24 -9.52 22.46
CA GLU A 153 5.61 -9.08 23.72
C GLU A 153 4.47 -9.98 24.19
N GLY A 154 4.09 -11.01 23.41
CA GLY A 154 2.99 -11.93 23.75
C GLY A 154 1.59 -11.27 23.75
N LEU A 155 1.44 -10.12 23.10
CA LEU A 155 0.18 -9.39 23.03
C LEU A 155 -0.76 -10.02 21.99
N LYS A 156 -2.08 -9.93 22.22
CA LYS A 156 -3.06 -10.29 21.19
C LYS A 156 -2.94 -9.33 20.00
N LYS A 157 -2.98 -9.86 18.77
CA LYS A 157 -2.90 -9.12 17.48
C LYS A 157 -3.55 -7.73 17.54
N PRO A 158 -2.95 -6.77 16.82
CA PRO A 158 -1.94 -5.84 17.30
C PRO A 158 -2.46 -4.92 18.43
N GLY A 159 -1.76 -4.92 19.57
CA GLY A 159 -2.00 -4.03 20.72
C GLY A 159 -0.99 -2.86 20.82
N LYS A 160 -1.17 -1.97 21.81
CA LYS A 160 -0.21 -0.89 22.11
C LYS A 160 1.11 -1.53 22.55
N ALA A 161 2.22 -1.21 21.85
CA ALA A 161 3.53 -1.76 22.20
C ALA A 161 3.99 -1.19 23.55
N LEU A 162 4.22 -2.06 24.52
CA LEU A 162 4.58 -1.66 25.89
C LEU A 162 6.09 -1.54 26.07
N SER A 163 6.86 -2.29 25.28
CA SER A 163 8.31 -2.33 25.39
C SER A 163 8.99 -1.51 24.30
N ASN A 164 10.09 -0.86 24.68
CA ASN A 164 11.04 -0.32 23.72
C ASN A 164 12.01 -1.46 23.38
N VAL A 165 11.58 -2.46 22.59
CA VAL A 165 12.45 -3.57 22.19
C VAL A 165 13.75 -2.98 21.67
N PRO A 166 14.88 -3.16 22.37
CA PRO A 166 16.09 -2.46 22.01
C PRO A 166 16.55 -2.97 20.64
N THR A 167 17.06 -2.05 19.82
CA THR A 167 17.52 -2.34 18.45
C THR A 167 18.51 -3.50 18.41
N THR A 168 19.18 -3.83 19.53
CA THR A 168 20.06 -5.00 19.70
C THR A 168 19.35 -6.34 19.53
N VAL A 169 18.11 -6.48 19.99
CA VAL A 169 17.30 -7.71 19.82
C VAL A 169 16.85 -7.82 18.36
N MET A 170 16.41 -6.72 17.75
CA MET A 170 16.08 -6.68 16.32
C MET A 170 17.31 -6.90 15.42
N SER A 171 18.45 -6.33 15.78
CA SER A 171 19.76 -6.47 15.13
C SER A 171 20.25 -7.91 15.17
N LYS A 172 20.12 -8.61 16.31
CA LYS A 172 20.54 -10.01 16.42
C LYS A 172 19.79 -10.89 15.40
N TYR A 173 18.48 -10.69 15.26
CA TYR A 173 17.70 -11.37 14.23
C TYR A 173 18.03 -10.86 12.82
N GLN A 174 18.15 -9.54 12.57
CA GLN A 174 18.51 -8.97 11.27
C GLN A 174 19.90 -9.39 10.78
N ALA A 175 20.91 -9.44 11.65
CA ALA A 175 22.27 -9.87 11.33
C ALA A 175 22.29 -11.37 10.97
N GLN A 176 21.53 -12.19 11.70
CA GLN A 176 21.33 -13.60 11.39
C GLN A 176 20.59 -13.78 10.03
N TRP A 177 19.63 -12.91 9.73
CA TRP A 177 18.93 -12.85 8.43
C TRP A 177 19.80 -12.38 7.27
N VAL A 178 20.60 -11.32 7.45
CA VAL A 178 21.52 -10.81 6.44
C VAL A 178 22.61 -11.84 6.17
N CYS A 179 23.12 -12.53 7.19
CA CYS A 179 24.07 -13.62 7.03
C CYS A 179 23.44 -14.84 6.30
N GLN A 180 22.22 -15.24 6.68
CA GLN A 180 21.53 -16.36 6.01
C GLN A 180 21.16 -16.04 4.55
N SER A 181 20.69 -14.82 4.27
CA SER A 181 20.29 -14.38 2.92
C SER A 181 21.50 -14.13 2.02
N SER A 182 22.59 -13.54 2.53
CA SER A 182 23.84 -13.41 1.77
C SER A 182 24.49 -14.77 1.47
N VAL A 183 24.40 -15.74 2.40
CA VAL A 183 24.80 -17.13 2.13
C VAL A 183 23.91 -17.77 1.06
N LEU A 184 22.57 -17.62 1.14
CA LEU A 184 21.66 -18.17 0.12
C LEU A 184 21.85 -17.52 -1.26
N ILE A 185 22.07 -16.20 -1.32
CA ILE A 185 22.33 -15.46 -2.57
C ILE A 185 23.69 -15.87 -3.16
N SER A 186 24.72 -16.04 -2.32
CA SER A 186 26.04 -16.56 -2.74
C SER A 186 25.95 -17.98 -3.31
N GLN A 187 25.14 -18.85 -2.72
CA GLN A 187 24.92 -20.23 -3.22
C GLN A 187 24.16 -20.24 -4.55
N THR A 188 23.23 -19.31 -4.79
CA THR A 188 22.50 -19.22 -6.07
C THR A 188 23.33 -18.68 -7.23
N ASN A 189 24.36 -17.87 -6.96
CA ASN A 189 25.22 -17.28 -8.00
C ASN A 189 26.43 -18.17 -8.37
N LYS A 190 26.70 -19.23 -7.59
CA LYS A 190 27.89 -20.09 -7.77
C LYS A 190 27.69 -21.28 -8.72
N TYR A 191 26.45 -21.58 -9.12
CA TYR A 191 26.16 -22.76 -9.95
C TYR A 191 25.41 -22.39 -11.23
N PRO A 192 26.06 -22.43 -12.41
CA PRO A 192 25.36 -22.27 -13.67
C PRO A 192 24.38 -23.45 -13.87
N THR A 193 23.33 -23.14 -14.61
CA THR A 193 22.03 -23.82 -14.81
C THR A 193 22.04 -25.33 -15.10
N THR A 194 23.21 -25.96 -15.28
CA THR A 194 23.37 -27.39 -15.54
C THR A 194 23.38 -28.24 -14.26
N LEU A 195 23.92 -27.73 -13.14
CA LEU A 195 24.02 -28.47 -11.87
C LEU A 195 22.69 -28.54 -11.08
N LEU A 196 21.77 -27.61 -11.34
CA LEU A 196 20.44 -27.62 -10.73
C LEU A 196 19.59 -28.84 -11.18
N LYS A 197 19.84 -29.38 -12.38
CA LYS A 197 19.20 -30.60 -12.89
C LYS A 197 19.77 -31.86 -12.21
N LEU A 198 21.07 -31.93 -11.97
CA LEU A 198 21.72 -33.06 -11.31
C LEU A 198 21.33 -33.15 -9.82
N MET A 199 21.27 -32.02 -9.10
CA MET A 199 20.88 -32.02 -7.68
C MET A 199 19.42 -32.44 -7.43
N LYS A 200 18.50 -32.21 -8.37
CA LYS A 200 17.12 -32.71 -8.25
C LYS A 200 17.04 -34.23 -8.35
N THR A 201 17.91 -34.85 -9.14
CA THR A 201 17.92 -36.32 -9.31
C THR A 201 18.58 -37.03 -8.13
N THR A 202 19.65 -36.46 -7.55
CA THR A 202 20.35 -37.10 -6.41
C THR A 202 19.59 -36.97 -5.08
N ARG A 203 18.83 -35.89 -4.87
CA ARG A 203 17.96 -35.74 -3.67
C ARG A 203 16.78 -36.72 -3.63
N PHE A 204 16.40 -37.29 -4.77
CA PHE A 204 15.33 -38.30 -4.83
C PHE A 204 15.82 -39.70 -4.46
N GLN A 205 17.12 -39.98 -4.57
CA GLN A 205 17.72 -41.27 -4.22
C GLN A 205 18.12 -41.37 -2.74
N LEU A 206 18.47 -40.24 -2.10
CA LEU A 206 18.87 -40.21 -0.69
C LEU A 206 17.70 -40.20 0.31
N MET A 207 16.45 -40.03 -0.12
CA MET A 207 15.26 -40.20 0.74
C MET A 207 14.69 -41.63 0.74
N LYS A 208 15.34 -42.58 0.06
CA LYS A 208 14.97 -44.00 0.07
C LYS A 208 15.87 -44.89 0.94
N VAL A 209 16.89 -44.32 1.60
CA VAL A 209 17.74 -45.06 2.53
C VAL A 209 17.94 -44.21 3.80
N LYS A 210 17.32 -44.72 4.88
CA LYS A 210 17.22 -44.20 6.25
C LYS A 210 16.19 -43.10 6.50
#